data_AF-A0A7V9EID8-F1
#
_entry.id   AF-A0A7V9EID8-F1
#
_cell.length_a   1.000
_cell.length_b   1.000
_cell.length_c   1.000
_cell.angle_alpha   90.00
_cell.angle_beta   90.00
_cell.angle_gamma   90.00
#
_symmetry.space_group_name_H-M   'P 1'
#
loop_
_entity.id
_entity.type
_entity.pdbx_description
1 polymer ?
#
loop_
_entity_poly.entity_id
_entity_poly.type
_entity_poly.pdbx_seq_one_letter_code
_entity_poly.pdbx_strand_id
1 'polypeptide(L)' 'VAVMSEGRIVERGLVDSVLDNPKAEYTKKLLSDTPSLEAAMAAAR' A
#
# COMPACT_ATOMS: atom_id res chain seq x y z
N VAL A 1 10.03 3.43 -4.20
CA VAL A 1 9.03 4.11 -3.35
C VAL A 1 9.43 4.04 -1.89
N ALA A 2 8.94 4.97 -1.06
CA ALA A 2 9.12 4.95 0.39
C ALA A 2 7.76 5.16 1.07
N VAL A 3 7.50 4.42 2.13
CA VAL A 3 6.31 4.51 2.98
C VAL A 3 6.73 5.14 4.29
N MET A 4 5.95 6.13 4.74
CA MET A 4 6.23 6.87 5.96
C MET A 4 5.08 6.75 6.96
N SER A 5 5.43 6.70 8.25
CA SER A 5 4.49 6.79 9.36
C SER A 5 5.11 7.63 10.47
N GLU A 6 4.35 8.56 11.03
CA GLU A 6 4.82 9.47 12.11
C GLU A 6 6.14 10.20 11.77
N GLY A 7 6.29 10.64 10.52
CA GLY A 7 7.49 11.33 10.05
C GLY A 7 8.72 10.44 9.89
N ARG A 8 8.60 9.11 10.03
CA ARG A 8 9.70 8.16 9.84
C ARG A 8 9.44 7.26 8.64
N ILE A 9 10.51 6.93 7.89
CA ILE A 9 10.42 5.91 6.83
C ILE A 9 10.32 4.55 7.50
N VAL A 10 9.22 3.85 7.25
CA VAL A 10 8.96 2.51 7.78
C VAL A 10 9.22 1.41 6.77
N GLU A 11 9.19 1.74 5.47
CA GLU A 11 9.51 0.80 4.39
C GLU A 11 10.00 1.52 3.14
N ARG A 12 10.95 0.93 2.40
CA ARG A 12 11.48 1.47 1.15
C ARG A 12 11.94 0.36 0.23
N GLY A 13 11.60 0.46 -1.05
CA GLY A 13 11.96 -0.54 -2.05
C GLY A 13 11.49 -0.21 -3.46
N LEU A 14 11.61 -1.19 -4.35
CA LEU A 14 10.95 -1.17 -5.66
C LEU A 14 9.43 -1.07 -5.47
N VAL A 15 8.74 -0.45 -6.43
CA VAL A 15 7.28 -0.30 -6.40
C VAL A 15 6.62 -1.66 -6.20
N ASP A 16 6.90 -2.58 -7.12
CA ASP A 16 6.29 -3.91 -7.14
C ASP A 16 6.57 -4.67 -5.84
N SER A 17 7.78 -4.57 -5.30
CA SER A 17 8.10 -5.24 -4.02
C SER A 17 7.30 -4.70 -2.84
N VAL A 18 7.09 -3.38 -2.76
CA VAL A 18 6.35 -2.74 -1.66
C VAL A 18 4.84 -2.95 -1.81
N LEU A 19 4.33 -3.01 -3.05
CA LEU A 19 2.91 -3.25 -3.31
C LEU A 19 2.53 -4.73 -3.21
N ASP A 20 3.34 -5.63 -3.75
CA ASP A 20 3.02 -7.07 -3.84
C ASP A 20 3.47 -7.85 -2.60
N ASN A 21 4.54 -7.42 -1.95
CA ASN A 21 5.12 -8.12 -0.79
C ASN A 21 5.58 -7.15 0.32
N PRO A 22 4.67 -6.30 0.83
CA PRO A 22 4.97 -5.36 1.90
C PRO A 22 5.50 -6.07 3.15
N LYS A 23 6.58 -5.54 3.73
CA LYS A 23 7.23 -6.11 4.91
C LYS A 23 6.79 -5.47 6.21
N ALA A 24 6.52 -4.16 6.21
CA ALA A 24 6.06 -3.48 7.42
C ALA A 24 4.56 -3.70 7.62
N GLU A 25 4.16 -4.03 8.85
CA GLU A 25 2.75 -4.21 9.22
C GLU A 25 1.89 -2.99 8.91
N TYR A 26 2.45 -1.78 9.09
CA TYR A 26 1.78 -0.54 8.72
C TYR A 26 1.48 -0.47 7.21
N THR A 27 2.45 -0.84 6.36
CA THR A 27 2.27 -0.88 4.91
C THR A 27 1.20 -1.90 4.51
N LYS A 28 1.21 -3.10 5.12
CA LYS A 28 0.20 -4.14 4.89
C LYS A 28 -1.21 -3.62 5.17
N LYS A 29 -1.39 -2.99 6.34
CA LYS A 29 -2.68 -2.40 6.74
C LYS A 29 -3.12 -1.28 5.80
N LEU A 30 -2.20 -0.40 5.41
CA LEU A 30 -2.52 0.68 4.47
C LEU A 30 -3.01 0.12 3.13
N LEU A 31 -2.33 -0.89 2.60
CA LEU A 31 -2.71 -1.52 1.34
C LEU A 31 -4.02 -2.31 1.45
N SER A 32 -4.30 -2.96 2.59
CA SER A 32 -5.59 -3.65 2.80
C SER A 32 -6.77 -2.69 2.90
N ASP A 33 -6.55 -1.49 3.42
CA ASP A 33 -7.58 -0.46 3.59
C ASP A 33 -7.83 0.34 2.30
N THR A 34 -7.02 0.12 1.25
CA THR A 34 -7.12 0.85 -0.01
C THR A 34 -7.98 0.06 -1.01
N PRO A 35 -9.12 0.62 -1.50
CA PRO A 35 -9.89 -0.01 -2.55
C PRO A 35 -9.05 -0.10 -3.84
N SER A 36 -9.07 -1.26 -4.50
CA SER A 36 -8.42 -1.40 -5.80
C SER A 36 -9.15 -0.55 -6.85
N LEU A 37 -8.43 -0.11 -7.88
CA LEU A 37 -9.02 0.60 -9.01
C LEU A 37 -10.15 -0.23 -9.66
N GLU A 38 -9.95 -1.55 -9.74
CA GLU A 38 -10.96 -2.49 -10.23
C GLU A 38 -12.19 -2.54 -9.33
N ALA A 39 -12.01 -2.58 -8.00
CA ALA A 39 -13.11 -2.53 -7.04
C ALA A 39 -13.87 -1.19 -7.13
N ALA A 40 -13.15 -0.07 -7.27
CA ALA A 40 -13.74 1.25 -7.45
C ALA A 40 -14.56 1.35 -8.75
N MET A 41 -14.05 0.79 -9.85
CA MET A 41 -14.77 0.73 -11.14
C MET A 41 -15.95 -0.24 -11.13
N ALA A 42 -15.89 -1.33 -10.34
CA ALA A 42 -17.01 -2.25 -10.18
C ALA A 42 -18.16 -1.62 -9.37
N ALA A 43 -17.84 -0.84 -8.33
CA ALA A 43 -18.84 -0.11 -7.53
C ALA A 43 -19.49 1.06 -8.28
N ALA A 44 -18.87 1.55 -9.36
CA ALA A 44 -19.37 2.63 -10.20
C ALA A 44 -20.28 2.16 -11.35
N ARG A 45 -20.53 0.85 -11.48
CA ARG A 45 -21.47 0.25 -12.43
C ARG A 45 -22.81 -0.04 -11.75
#